data_AF-A0A822FSG9-F1
#
_entry.id   AF-A0A822FSG9-F1
#
_cell.length_a   1.000
_cell.length_b   1.000
_cell.length_c   1.000
_cell.angle_alpha   90.00
_cell.angle_beta   90.00
_cell.angle_gamma   90.00
#
_symmetry.space_group_name_H-M   'P 1'
#
loop_
_entity.id
_entity.type
_entity.pdbx_description
1 polymer ?
#
loop_
_entity_poly.entity_id
_entity_poly.type
_entity_poly.pdbx_seq_one_letter_code
_entity_poly.pdbx_strand_id
1 'polypeptide(L)'
;MLSALRWIKKNIQDYRGDPNNIALFGESAGGLSVIDLGAVKGSVNLYRTAISQSGLGSPGTYLSYYNMSHALNYSNSVVQQLNCANDDQDKVLLCLRNSSIEDLLTAYGNRYTRPIIDNYFFPRYPPLAIKNGMYNNDLSLIMGNNNDEIAVCYAYPDINFNETLALLSQ
;
A
#
# COMPACT_ATOMS: atom_id res chain seq x y z
N MET A 1 -2.11 -2.82 8.21
CA MET A 1 -2.37 -4.24 7.86
C MET A 1 -1.85 -5.22 8.91
N LEU A 2 -0.57 -5.21 9.30
CA LEU A 2 -0.03 -6.17 10.28
C LEU A 2 -0.83 -6.27 11.58
N SER A 3 -1.16 -5.15 12.20
CA SER A 3 -1.93 -5.16 13.46
C SER A 3 -3.29 -5.82 13.31
N ALA A 4 -3.99 -5.54 12.20
CA ALA A 4 -5.27 -6.16 11.89
C ALA A 4 -5.11 -7.67 11.66
N LEU A 5 -4.09 -8.11 10.91
CA LEU A 5 -3.84 -9.54 10.70
C LEU A 5 -3.44 -10.27 11.98
N ARG A 6 -2.66 -9.64 12.86
CA ARG A 6 -2.36 -10.19 14.19
C ARG A 6 -3.63 -10.34 15.02
N TRP A 7 -4.52 -9.35 14.95
CA TRP A 7 -5.81 -9.44 15.62
C TRP A 7 -6.66 -10.56 15.03
N ILE A 8 -6.77 -10.68 13.70
CA ILE A 8 -7.50 -11.77 13.05
C ILE A 8 -6.91 -13.12 13.45
N LYS A 9 -5.59 -13.30 13.29
CA LYS A 9 -4.88 -14.53 13.68
C LYS A 9 -5.13 -14.92 15.14
N LYS A 10 -5.24 -13.94 16.04
CA LYS A 10 -5.49 -14.17 17.47
C LYS A 10 -6.95 -14.51 17.78
N ASN A 11 -7.92 -13.88 17.09
CA ASN A 11 -9.32 -13.89 17.53
C ASN A 11 -10.28 -14.60 16.56
N ILE A 12 -9.87 -14.94 15.34
CA ILE A 12 -10.81 -15.45 14.32
C ILE A 12 -11.43 -16.81 14.70
N GLN A 13 -10.81 -17.55 15.62
CA GLN A 13 -11.36 -18.78 16.19
C GLN A 13 -12.70 -18.54 16.91
N ASP A 14 -12.85 -17.40 17.60
CA ASP A 14 -14.10 -17.03 18.29
C ASP A 14 -15.26 -16.82 17.29
N TYR A 15 -14.91 -16.52 16.04
CA TYR A 15 -15.82 -16.36 14.90
C TYR A 15 -15.88 -17.61 14.02
N ARG A 16 -15.41 -18.76 14.53
CA ARG A 16 -15.38 -20.06 13.85
C ARG A 16 -14.50 -20.11 12.58
N GLY A 17 -13.58 -19.16 12.41
CA GLY A 17 -12.57 -19.22 11.35
C GLY A 17 -11.31 -19.96 11.79
N ASP A 18 -10.57 -20.51 10.83
CA ASP A 18 -9.29 -21.16 11.09
C ASP A 18 -8.14 -20.14 11.02
N PRO A 19 -7.45 -19.83 12.13
CA PRO A 19 -6.34 -18.90 12.12
C PRO A 19 -5.16 -19.42 11.28
N ASN A 20 -5.04 -20.73 11.06
CA ASN A 20 -3.97 -21.32 10.25
C ASN A 20 -4.28 -21.33 8.75
N ASN A 21 -5.48 -20.94 8.35
CA ASN A 21 -5.90 -20.90 6.96
C ASN A 21 -6.51 -19.54 6.58
N ILE A 22 -5.77 -18.47 6.89
CA ILE A 22 -6.17 -17.10 6.52
C ILE A 22 -5.74 -16.82 5.07
N ALA A 23 -6.72 -16.49 4.22
CA ALA A 23 -6.50 -15.95 2.88
C ALA A 23 -6.68 -14.43 2.91
N LEU A 24 -5.67 -13.69 2.45
CA LEU A 24 -5.69 -12.24 2.33
C LEU A 24 -5.80 -11.87 0.85
N PHE A 25 -6.79 -11.04 0.52
CA PHE A 25 -6.97 -10.53 -0.83
C PHE A 25 -6.98 -9.01 -0.86
N GLY A 26 -6.62 -8.45 -2.01
CA GLY A 26 -6.67 -7.01 -2.24
C GLY A 26 -6.70 -6.68 -3.73
N GLU A 27 -7.29 -5.53 -4.05
CA GLU A 27 -7.41 -4.97 -5.40
C GLU A 27 -6.58 -3.68 -5.51
N SER A 28 -5.99 -3.40 -6.68
CA SER A 28 -5.20 -2.19 -6.96
C SER A 28 -4.10 -1.97 -5.91
N ALA A 29 -4.09 -0.83 -5.20
CA ALA A 29 -3.18 -0.54 -4.09
C ALA A 29 -3.28 -1.60 -2.97
N GLY A 30 -4.46 -2.17 -2.75
CA GLY A 30 -4.65 -3.31 -1.86
C GLY A 30 -3.98 -4.57 -2.37
N GLY A 31 -4.06 -4.85 -3.68
CA GLY A 31 -3.39 -5.98 -4.34
C GLY A 31 -1.87 -5.88 -4.18
N LEU A 32 -1.31 -4.68 -4.42
CA LEU A 32 0.08 -4.38 -4.11
C LEU A 32 0.40 -4.63 -2.63
N SER A 33 -0.44 -4.12 -1.73
CA SER A 33 -0.21 -4.23 -0.30
C SER A 33 -0.18 -5.68 0.20
N VAL A 34 -0.94 -6.59 -0.41
CA VAL A 34 -0.91 -8.03 -0.10
C VAL A 34 0.44 -8.65 -0.49
N ILE A 35 1.02 -8.23 -1.62
CA ILE A 35 2.35 -8.66 -2.05
C ILE A 35 3.43 -8.05 -1.14
N ASP A 36 3.38 -6.74 -0.88
CA ASP A 36 4.34 -6.06 -0.01
C ASP A 36 4.44 -6.70 1.36
N LEU A 37 3.30 -7.10 1.90
CA LEU A 37 3.25 -7.72 3.21
C LEU A 37 4.11 -8.98 3.30
N GLY A 38 4.24 -9.77 2.23
CA GLY A 38 5.08 -10.97 2.25
C GLY A 38 6.58 -10.68 2.33
N ALA A 39 7.01 -9.43 2.10
CA ALA A 39 8.39 -8.96 2.25
C ALA A 39 8.61 -8.14 3.53
N VAL A 40 7.55 -7.73 4.23
CA VAL A 40 7.61 -6.93 5.47
C VAL A 40 7.99 -7.78 6.68
N LYS A 41 8.79 -7.23 7.61
CA LYS A 41 9.15 -7.96 8.84
C LYS A 41 7.92 -8.20 9.73
N GLY A 42 7.80 -9.43 10.23
CA GLY A 42 6.76 -9.81 11.17
C GLY A 42 5.40 -10.12 10.53
N SER A 43 5.36 -10.36 9.21
CA SER A 43 4.21 -10.89 8.48
C SER A 43 4.17 -12.42 8.39
N VAL A 44 5.29 -13.08 8.65
CA VAL A 44 5.44 -14.54 8.60
C VAL A 44 4.36 -15.19 9.48
N ASN A 45 3.73 -16.24 8.96
CA ASN A 45 2.67 -17.03 9.61
C ASN A 45 1.38 -16.28 9.98
N LEU A 46 1.19 -15.04 9.51
CA LEU A 46 -0.07 -14.29 9.73
C LEU A 46 -1.16 -14.63 8.71
N TYR A 47 -0.77 -15.13 7.54
CA TYR A 47 -1.68 -15.56 6.48
C TYR A 47 -0.97 -16.63 5.63
N ARG A 48 -1.76 -17.43 4.92
CA ARG A 48 -1.30 -18.58 4.15
C ARG A 48 -1.49 -18.40 2.65
N THR A 49 -2.51 -17.63 2.26
CA THR A 49 -2.82 -17.37 0.85
C THR A 49 -2.87 -15.87 0.59
N ALA A 50 -2.15 -15.42 -0.43
CA ALA A 50 -2.19 -14.09 -1.00
C ALA A 50 -3.01 -14.12 -2.30
N ILE A 51 -3.99 -13.22 -2.43
CA ILE A 51 -4.74 -13.01 -3.67
C ILE A 51 -4.55 -11.55 -4.10
N SER A 52 -3.80 -11.32 -5.16
CA SER A 52 -3.52 -9.98 -5.70
C SER A 52 -4.33 -9.75 -6.98
N GLN A 53 -5.32 -8.88 -6.92
CA GLN A 53 -6.14 -8.49 -8.06
C GLN A 53 -5.68 -7.12 -8.56
N SER A 54 -5.25 -7.01 -9.82
CA SER A 54 -4.86 -5.73 -10.43
C SER A 54 -3.76 -4.97 -9.66
N GLY A 55 -3.04 -5.66 -8.76
CA GLY A 55 -1.90 -5.12 -8.04
C GLY A 55 -0.65 -5.07 -8.92
N LEU A 56 -0.62 -5.84 -10.01
CA LEU A 56 0.53 -5.98 -10.90
C LEU A 56 0.48 -5.04 -12.11
N GLY A 57 0.36 -3.75 -11.82
CA GLY A 57 1.10 -2.69 -12.50
C GLY A 57 2.20 -2.09 -11.60
N SER A 58 2.32 -2.61 -10.37
CA SER A 58 3.05 -2.04 -9.24
C SER A 58 3.07 -3.10 -8.12
N PRO A 59 3.73 -4.25 -8.28
CA PRO A 59 5.18 -4.38 -8.03
C PRO A 59 5.91 -4.85 -9.29
N GLY A 60 6.66 -3.93 -9.91
CA GLY A 60 7.38 -4.21 -11.15
C GLY A 60 8.09 -3.00 -11.73
N THR A 61 7.64 -1.79 -11.40
CA THR A 61 8.29 -0.54 -11.78
C THR A 61 8.96 0.09 -10.56
N TYR A 62 10.20 0.57 -10.70
CA TYR A 62 10.93 1.30 -9.65
C TYR A 62 10.15 2.50 -9.10
N LEU A 63 9.16 2.99 -9.86
CA LEU A 63 8.28 4.10 -9.49
C LEU A 63 7.22 3.72 -8.45
N SER A 64 6.99 2.44 -8.17
CA SER A 64 5.96 1.99 -7.23
C SER A 64 6.32 2.26 -5.76
N TYR A 65 7.60 2.48 -5.48
CA TYR A 65 8.16 2.60 -4.13
C TYR A 65 9.00 3.86 -4.00
N TYR A 66 9.15 4.34 -2.76
CA TYR A 66 10.20 5.29 -2.43
C TYR A 66 11.36 4.59 -1.73
N ASN A 67 12.57 5.06 -2.01
CA ASN A 67 13.66 4.89 -1.07
C ASN A 67 13.58 6.01 0.00
N MET A 68 14.37 5.88 1.06
CA MET A 68 14.37 6.85 2.16
C MET A 68 14.66 8.29 1.70
N SER A 69 15.59 8.48 0.74
CA SER A 69 15.95 9.81 0.23
C SER A 69 14.78 10.48 -0.47
N HIS A 70 14.07 9.78 -1.35
CA HIS A 70 12.87 10.30 -2.01
C HIS A 70 11.77 10.62 -1.01
N ALA A 71 11.53 9.73 -0.03
CA ALA A 71 10.53 9.96 1.02
C ALA A 71 10.85 11.21 1.85
N LEU A 72 12.12 11.42 2.22
CA LEU A 72 12.57 12.60 2.96
C LEU A 72 12.44 13.88 2.13
N ASN A 73 12.77 13.86 0.85
CA ASN A 73 12.60 15.03 -0.02
C ASN A 73 11.14 15.48 -0.08
N TYR A 74 10.20 14.55 -0.22
CA TYR A 74 8.77 14.87 -0.18
C TYR A 74 8.33 15.36 1.20
N SER A 75 8.75 14.69 2.27
CA SER A 75 8.40 15.07 3.65
C SER A 75 8.90 16.48 3.96
N ASN A 76 10.13 16.83 3.54
CA ASN A 76 10.69 18.16 3.71
C ASN A 76 9.89 19.23 2.96
N SER A 77 9.36 18.92 1.77
CA SER A 77 8.51 19.87 1.04
C SER A 77 7.21 20.18 1.79
N VAL A 78 6.59 19.18 2.43
CA VAL A 78 5.39 19.36 3.26
C VAL A 78 5.71 20.18 4.50
N VAL A 79 6.82 19.85 5.18
CA VAL A 79 7.30 20.59 6.37
C VAL A 79 7.55 22.06 6.06
N GLN A 80 8.16 22.37 4.90
CA GLN A 80 8.40 23.74 4.47
C GLN A 80 7.10 24.50 4.16
N GLN A 81 6.16 23.88 3.44
CA GLN A 81 4.88 24.52 3.08
C GLN A 81 4.03 24.87 4.31
N LEU A 82 4.12 24.05 5.36
CA LEU A 82 3.41 24.26 6.63
C LEU A 82 4.17 25.17 7.62
N ASN A 83 5.33 25.72 7.22
CA ASN A 83 6.23 26.48 8.08
C ASN A 83 6.63 25.72 9.36
N CYS A 84 6.75 24.39 9.27
CA CYS A 84 7.11 23.51 10.38
C CYS A 84 8.60 23.18 10.45
N ALA A 85 9.44 23.80 9.61
CA ALA A 85 10.87 23.51 9.55
C ALA A 85 11.58 23.82 10.88
N ASN A 86 12.30 22.84 11.41
CA ASN A 86 13.07 22.96 12.65
C ASN A 86 14.23 21.95 12.66
N ASP A 87 15.33 22.29 13.34
CA ASP A 87 16.47 21.38 13.52
C ASP A 87 16.11 20.22 14.49
N ASP A 88 15.15 20.45 15.38
CA ASP A 88 14.64 19.46 16.32
C ASP A 88 13.46 18.69 15.70
N GLN A 89 13.67 17.39 15.44
CA GLN A 89 12.67 16.52 14.82
C GLN A 89 11.38 16.40 15.65
N ASP A 90 11.45 16.47 16.98
CA ASP A 90 10.28 16.39 17.84
C ASP A 90 9.40 17.64 17.68
N LYS A 91 10.02 18.81 17.48
CA LYS A 91 9.30 20.07 17.19
C LYS A 91 8.67 20.05 15.80
N VAL A 92 9.34 19.48 14.80
CA VAL A 92 8.75 19.26 13.46
C VAL A 92 7.50 18.39 13.58
N LEU A 93 7.59 17.25 14.27
CA LEU A 93 6.47 16.32 14.45
C LEU A 93 5.31 16.95 15.23
N LEU A 94 5.60 17.71 16.28
CA LEU A 94 4.58 18.42 17.04
C LEU A 94 3.86 19.45 16.18
N CYS A 95 4.59 20.22 15.36
CA CYS A 95 4.01 21.18 14.42
C CYS A 95 3.06 20.48 13.43
N LEU A 96 3.52 19.42 12.77
CA LEU A 96 2.70 18.66 11.81
C LEU A 96 1.43 18.07 12.44
N ARG A 97 1.49 17.60 13.68
CA ARG A 97 0.33 17.06 14.41
C ARG A 97 -0.67 18.14 14.84
N ASN A 98 -0.20 19.37 15.01
CA ASN A 98 -1.03 20.52 15.35
C ASN A 98 -1.57 21.25 14.12
N SER A 99 -1.05 20.99 12.92
CA SER A 99 -1.61 21.48 11.66
C SER A 99 -3.01 20.93 11.42
N SER A 100 -3.86 21.73 10.78
CA SER A 100 -5.19 21.27 10.37
C SER A 100 -5.09 20.17 9.30
N ILE A 101 -6.12 19.34 9.19
CA ILE A 101 -6.18 18.32 8.13
C ILE A 101 -6.23 18.99 6.76
N GLU A 102 -6.92 20.13 6.64
CA GLU A 102 -7.00 20.93 5.42
C GLU A 102 -5.61 21.39 4.97
N ASP A 103 -4.81 21.98 5.87
CA ASP A 103 -3.45 22.42 5.56
C ASP A 103 -2.56 21.24 5.17
N LEU A 104 -2.68 20.11 5.89
CA LEU A 104 -1.93 18.88 5.59
C LEU A 104 -2.28 18.36 4.19
N LEU A 105 -3.56 18.34 3.82
CA LEU A 105 -4.01 17.90 2.49
C LEU A 105 -3.57 18.87 1.40
N THR A 106 -3.67 20.18 1.62
CA THR A 106 -3.17 21.19 0.69
C THR A 106 -1.66 21.07 0.49
N ALA A 107 -0.89 20.91 1.57
CA ALA A 107 0.56 20.77 1.51
C ALA A 107 0.98 19.45 0.85
N TYR A 108 0.25 18.37 1.11
CA TYR A 108 0.48 17.07 0.49
C TYR A 108 0.08 17.05 -1.00
N GLY A 109 -0.94 17.81 -1.39
CA GLY A 109 -1.40 17.98 -2.76
C GLY A 109 -1.78 16.65 -3.43
N ASN A 110 -1.61 16.57 -4.75
CA ASN A 110 -1.94 15.38 -5.55
C ASN A 110 -0.84 14.29 -5.53
N ARG A 111 -0.01 14.26 -4.48
CA ARG A 111 1.08 13.28 -4.39
C ARG A 111 0.52 11.88 -4.15
N TYR A 112 1.05 10.91 -4.87
CA TYR A 112 0.68 9.51 -4.67
C TYR A 112 1.50 8.93 -3.52
N THR A 113 0.83 8.51 -2.45
CA THR A 113 1.50 7.83 -1.34
C THR A 113 2.02 6.49 -1.80
N ARG A 114 3.29 6.20 -1.50
CA ARG A 114 3.97 4.97 -1.88
C ARG A 114 4.61 4.31 -0.66
N PRO A 115 4.64 2.98 -0.58
CA PRO A 115 5.43 2.29 0.42
C PRO A 115 6.91 2.71 0.32
N ILE A 116 7.56 2.85 1.47
CA ILE A 116 8.97 3.23 1.57
C ILE A 116 9.77 1.97 1.88
N ILE A 117 10.74 1.64 1.03
CA ILE A 117 11.75 0.62 1.33
C ILE A 117 12.76 1.26 2.29
N ASP A 118 12.61 0.96 3.58
CA ASP A 118 13.33 1.60 4.68
C ASP A 118 14.51 0.78 5.20
N ASN A 119 14.74 -0.41 4.63
CA ASN A 119 15.74 -1.38 5.08
C ASN A 119 15.54 -1.89 6.54
N TYR A 120 14.40 -1.56 7.17
CA TYR A 120 14.07 -1.95 8.54
C TYR A 120 12.74 -2.69 8.61
N PHE A 121 11.61 -1.99 8.52
CA PHE A 121 10.27 -2.57 8.58
C PHE A 121 9.89 -3.22 7.25
N PHE A 122 10.17 -2.51 6.16
CA PHE A 122 10.04 -2.97 4.79
C PHE A 122 11.44 -3.09 4.19
N PRO A 123 12.14 -4.21 4.47
CA PRO A 123 13.58 -4.30 4.28
C PRO A 123 14.00 -4.35 2.81
N ARG A 124 13.14 -4.83 1.91
CA ARG A 124 13.49 -5.08 0.51
C ARG A 124 12.28 -5.00 -0.39
N TYR A 125 12.54 -4.57 -1.63
CA TYR A 125 11.58 -4.63 -2.73
C TYR A 125 11.07 -6.08 -2.97
N PRO A 126 9.76 -6.33 -3.03
CA PRO A 126 9.21 -7.70 -3.03
C PRO A 126 9.71 -8.59 -4.18
N PRO A 127 9.80 -8.14 -5.45
CA PRO A 127 10.38 -8.98 -6.51
C PRO A 127 11.82 -9.43 -6.24
N LEU A 128 12.65 -8.60 -5.61
CA LEU A 128 14.00 -8.99 -5.19
C LEU A 128 13.98 -9.92 -3.97
N ALA A 129 13.04 -9.71 -3.04
CA ALA A 129 12.84 -10.62 -1.91
C ALA A 129 12.43 -12.02 -2.39
N ILE A 130 11.51 -12.11 -3.35
CA ILE A 130 11.08 -13.37 -3.99
C ILE A 130 12.25 -14.03 -4.70
N LYS A 131 12.94 -13.30 -5.59
CA LYS A 131 14.08 -13.84 -6.36
C LYS A 131 15.18 -14.44 -5.46
N ASN A 132 15.41 -13.83 -4.30
CA ASN A 132 16.47 -14.24 -3.39
C ASN A 132 16.01 -15.19 -2.27
N GLY A 133 14.76 -15.69 -2.31
CA GLY A 133 14.21 -16.60 -1.29
C GLY A 133 14.00 -15.96 0.09
N MET A 134 13.92 -14.63 0.16
CA MET A 134 13.75 -13.84 1.38
C MET A 134 12.33 -13.32 1.55
N TYR A 135 11.42 -13.74 0.67
CA TYR A 135 9.99 -13.56 0.80
C TYR A 135 9.41 -14.65 1.70
N ASN A 136 8.21 -14.46 2.25
CA ASN A 136 7.52 -15.53 2.97
C ASN A 136 7.22 -16.70 2.01
N ASN A 137 8.11 -17.71 1.98
CA ASN A 137 8.12 -18.78 0.98
C ASN A 137 6.97 -19.79 1.15
N ASP A 138 6.28 -19.78 2.29
CA ASP A 138 5.15 -20.67 2.57
C ASP A 138 3.81 -20.11 2.04
N LEU A 139 3.82 -18.93 1.42
CA LEU A 139 2.61 -18.31 0.86
C LEU A 139 2.21 -18.95 -0.47
N SER A 140 0.95 -19.34 -0.57
CA SER A 140 0.30 -19.58 -1.86
C SER A 140 -0.10 -18.25 -2.48
N LEU A 141 0.27 -18.01 -3.74
CA LEU A 141 -0.04 -16.77 -4.45
C LEU A 141 -1.01 -17.02 -5.62
N ILE A 142 -2.12 -16.31 -5.61
CA ILE A 142 -3.03 -16.15 -6.75
C ILE A 142 -2.95 -14.70 -7.19
N MET A 143 -2.80 -14.46 -8.48
CA MET A 143 -2.59 -13.13 -9.02
C MET A 143 -3.18 -13.00 -10.42
N GLY A 144 -3.73 -11.83 -10.73
CA GLY A 144 -4.27 -11.54 -12.05
C GLY A 144 -4.58 -10.06 -12.19
N ASN A 145 -4.70 -9.62 -13.44
CA ASN A 145 -5.02 -8.25 -13.82
C ASN A 145 -6.21 -8.28 -14.80
N ASN A 146 -6.90 -7.15 -14.91
CA ASN A 146 -7.86 -6.92 -15.98
C ASN A 146 -7.11 -6.62 -17.30
N ASN A 147 -7.81 -6.75 -18.44
CA ASN A 147 -7.20 -6.48 -19.75
C ASN A 147 -6.88 -4.97 -19.96
N ASP A 148 -7.67 -4.06 -19.37
CA ASP A 148 -7.64 -2.62 -19.65
C ASP A 148 -7.31 -1.74 -18.41
N GLU A 149 -6.31 -2.13 -17.62
CA GLU A 149 -5.90 -1.44 -16.37
C GLU A 149 -5.54 0.05 -16.55
N ILE A 150 -4.78 0.35 -17.62
CA ILE A 150 -4.22 1.68 -17.87
C ILE A 150 -5.31 2.67 -18.23
N ALA A 151 -6.35 2.22 -18.91
CA ALA A 151 -7.30 3.12 -19.50
C ALA A 151 -8.32 3.63 -18.46
N VAL A 152 -8.58 2.85 -17.39
CA VAL A 152 -9.18 3.35 -16.15
C VAL A 152 -8.27 4.38 -15.45
N CYS A 153 -6.95 4.14 -15.42
CA CYS A 153 -6.00 4.98 -14.68
C CYS A 153 -5.59 6.29 -15.40
N TYR A 154 -5.56 6.29 -16.73
CA TYR A 154 -4.96 7.36 -17.53
C TYR A 154 -5.81 7.85 -18.71
N ALA A 155 -6.80 7.10 -19.21
CA ALA A 155 -7.27 7.35 -20.57
C ALA A 155 -8.67 6.80 -20.95
N TYR A 156 -9.78 7.22 -20.32
CA TYR A 156 -11.10 7.15 -20.97
C TYR A 156 -12.02 8.35 -20.70
N PRO A 157 -12.03 9.35 -21.59
CA PRO A 157 -13.21 10.20 -21.86
C PRO A 157 -14.38 9.44 -22.53
N ASP A 158 -14.16 8.19 -22.99
CA ASP A 158 -15.15 7.37 -23.71
C ASP A 158 -16.00 6.47 -22.81
N ILE A 159 -15.76 6.43 -21.50
CA ILE A 159 -16.77 5.99 -20.54
C ILE A 159 -17.73 7.17 -20.39
N ASN A 160 -18.68 7.29 -21.31
CA ASN A 160 -19.77 8.24 -21.17
C ASN A 160 -20.52 7.84 -19.89
N PHE A 161 -20.38 8.65 -18.84
CA PHE A 161 -21.07 8.49 -17.54
C PHE A 161 -22.56 8.12 -17.70
N ASN A 162 -23.19 8.58 -18.79
CA ASN A 162 -24.57 8.26 -19.14
C ASN A 162 -24.82 6.79 -19.54
N GLU A 163 -23.88 6.10 -20.19
CA GLU A 163 -24.03 4.68 -20.57
C GLU A 163 -23.92 3.74 -19.36
N THR A 164 -23.04 4.08 -18.41
CA THR A 164 -22.92 3.33 -17.15
C THR A 164 -24.20 3.49 -16.31
N LEU A 165 -24.78 4.68 -16.25
CA LEU A 165 -26.08 4.90 -15.60
C LEU A 165 -27.23 4.17 -16.29
N ALA A 166 -27.24 4.12 -17.63
CA ALA A 166 -28.26 3.40 -18.39
C ALA A 166 -28.24 1.88 -18.12
N LEU A 167 -27.04 1.28 -18.02
CA LEU A 167 -26.85 -0.14 -17.70
C LEU A 167 -27.25 -0.51 -16.26
N LEU A 168 -27.05 0.40 -15.31
CA LEU A 168 -27.44 0.20 -13.90
C LEU A 168 -28.91 0.48 -13.62
N SER A 169 -29.63 1.08 -14.59
CA SER A 169 -31.05 1.42 -14.49
C SER A 169 -32.00 0.44 -15.21
N GLN A 170 -31.47 -0.67 -15.73
CA GLN A 170 -32.23 -1.84 -16.21
C GLN A 170 -32.20 -2.95 -15.16
#